data_AF-A0A653J0M2-F1
#
_entry.id   AF-A0A653J0M2-F1
#
_cell.length_a   1.000
_cell.length_b   1.000
_cell.length_c   1.000
_cell.angle_alpha   90.00
_cell.angle_beta   90.00
_cell.angle_gamma   90.00
#
_symmetry.space_group_name_H-M   'P 1'
#
loop_
_entity.id
_entity.type
_entity.pdbx_description
1 polymer ?
#
loop_
_entity_poly.entity_id
_entity_poly.type
_entity_poly.pdbx_seq_one_letter_code
_entity_poly.pdbx_strand_id
1 'polypeptide(L)' 'MTRSVRKGLFRTELPGIGECARVDMRAGDAAPYLDREMYVILGFEPAYENLPHKDQLENLRLPA' A
#
# COMPACT_ATOMS: atom_id res chain seq x y z
N MET A 1 2.02 24.30 -0.30
CA MET A 1 2.07 23.17 -1.26
C MET A 1 1.82 21.88 -0.49
N THR A 2 0.57 21.43 -0.41
CA THR A 2 0.25 20.17 0.28
C THR A 2 0.76 19.03 -0.59
N ARG A 3 1.99 18.56 -0.32
CA ARG A 3 2.58 17.39 -0.96
C ARG A 3 1.54 16.26 -0.84
N SER A 4 0.97 15.80 -1.96
CA SER A 4 0.28 14.53 -2.01
C SER A 4 1.28 13.48 -1.57
N VAL A 5 1.26 13.12 -0.28
CA VAL A 5 2.25 12.22 0.29
C VAL A 5 1.94 10.87 -0.33
N ARG A 6 2.79 10.41 -1.25
CA ARG A 6 2.74 9.08 -1.85
C ARG A 6 2.98 8.07 -0.75
N LYS A 7 1.91 7.75 -0.01
CA LYS A 7 1.95 6.97 1.22
C LYS A 7 1.36 5.59 0.99
N GLY A 8 2.16 4.55 1.25
CA GLY A 8 1.64 3.19 1.34
C GLY A 8 1.01 2.93 2.71
N LEU A 9 -0.03 2.10 2.73
CA LEU A 9 -0.74 1.69 3.94
C LEU A 9 -0.31 0.29 4.37
N PHE A 10 -0.38 -0.68 3.45
CA PHE A 10 -0.01 -2.08 3.69
C PHE A 10 0.24 -2.81 2.37
N ARG A 11 0.99 -3.92 2.44
CA ARG A 11 1.17 -4.85 1.32
C ARG A 11 0.19 -6.02 1.41
N THR A 12 -0.23 -6.54 0.27
CA THR A 12 -1.14 -7.69 0.16
C THR A 12 -1.02 -8.34 -1.22
N GLU A 13 -1.65 -9.48 -1.40
CA GLU A 13 -1.73 -10.16 -2.70
C GLU A 13 -3.19 -10.18 -3.18
N LEU A 14 -3.42 -9.78 -4.43
CA LEU A 14 -4.74 -9.77 -5.04
C LEU A 14 -4.81 -10.71 -6.25
N PRO A 15 -5.90 -11.49 -6.42
CA PRO A 15 -6.11 -12.28 -7.63
C PRO A 15 -6.08 -11.41 -8.88
N GLY A 16 -5.21 -11.74 -9.83
CA GLY A 16 -5.04 -11.01 -11.10
C GLY A 16 -4.03 -9.86 -11.09
N ILE A 17 -3.51 -9.46 -9.92
CA ILE A 17 -2.46 -8.44 -9.78
C ILE A 17 -1.18 -9.05 -9.18
N GLY A 18 -1.32 -9.98 -8.25
CA GLY A 18 -0.19 -10.51 -7.46
C GLY A 18 0.15 -9.59 -6.29
N GLU A 19 1.45 -9.46 -6.00
CA GLU A 19 1.97 -8.62 -4.91
C GLU A 19 1.70 -7.13 -5.17
N CYS A 20 0.95 -6.51 -4.26
CA CYS A 20 0.52 -5.13 -4.40
C CYS A 20 0.53 -4.39 -3.06
N ALA A 21 0.52 -3.06 -3.11
CA ALA A 21 0.44 -2.19 -1.95
C ALA A 21 -0.85 -1.38 -2.02
N ARG A 22 -1.59 -1.34 -0.91
CA ARG A 22 -2.66 -0.37 -0.70
C ARG A 22 -2.02 0.99 -0.50
N VAL A 23 -2.47 1.99 -1.24
CA VAL A 23 -2.00 3.37 -1.12
C VAL A 23 -3.09 4.30 -0.60
N ASP A 24 -2.67 5.43 -0.04
CA ASP A 24 -3.60 6.51 0.32
C ASP A 24 -4.21 7.09 -0.97
N MET A 25 -5.55 7.21 -1.03
CA MET A 25 -6.27 7.76 -2.19
C MET A 25 -5.89 9.21 -2.49
N ARG A 26 -5.24 9.92 -1.56
CA ARG A 26 -4.69 11.26 -1.78
C ARG A 26 -3.38 11.27 -2.57
N ALA A 27 -2.77 10.11 -2.82
CA ALA A 27 -1.51 9.99 -3.55
C ALA A 27 -1.62 10.24 -5.06
N GLY A 28 -2.83 10.31 -5.62
CA GLY A 28 -3.11 10.64 -7.03
C GLY A 28 -4.24 9.79 -7.62
N ASP A 29 -4.36 9.76 -8.96
CA ASP A 29 -5.31 8.91 -9.70
C ASP A 29 -4.95 7.41 -9.72
N ALA A 30 -3.99 7.00 -8.89
CA ALA A 30 -3.63 5.60 -8.80
C ALA A 30 -4.81 4.82 -8.21
N ALA A 31 -5.16 3.71 -8.87
CA ALA A 31 -6.02 2.70 -8.30
C ALA A 31 -5.57 2.42 -6.86
N PRO A 32 -6.51 2.15 -5.95
CA PRO A 32 -6.16 2.24 -4.55
C PRO A 32 -5.29 1.04 -4.08
N TYR A 33 -5.04 0.09 -4.98
CA TYR A 33 -3.96 -0.88 -4.95
C TYR A 33 -3.04 -0.64 -6.15
N LEU A 34 -1.74 -0.60 -5.88
CA LEU A 34 -0.67 -0.52 -6.87
C LEU A 34 0.13 -1.82 -6.84
N ASP A 35 0.46 -2.38 -7.99
CA ASP A 35 1.43 -3.47 -8.05
C ASP A 35 2.78 -3.04 -7.45
N ARG A 36 3.57 -4.03 -7.00
CA ARG A 36 4.85 -3.78 -6.33
C ARG A 36 5.80 -2.93 -7.17
N GLU A 37 5.92 -3.23 -8.47
CA GLU A 37 6.87 -2.56 -9.35
C GLU A 37 6.50 -1.08 -9.50
N MET A 38 5.22 -0.79 -9.78
CA MET A 38 4.70 0.57 -9.89
C MET A 38 4.78 1.33 -8.57
N TYR A 39 4.54 0.67 -7.43
CA TYR A 39 4.72 1.29 -6.10
C TYR A 39 6.16 1.81 -5.89
N VAL A 40 7.15 0.98 -6.27
CA VAL A 40 8.58 1.31 -6.16
C VAL A 40 8.96 2.41 -7.15
N ILE A 41 8.55 2.30 -8.42
CA ILE A 41 8.84 3.28 -9.48
C ILE A 41 8.28 4.67 -9.11
N LEU A 42 7.08 4.71 -8.55
CA LEU A 42 6.44 5.97 -8.14
C LEU A 42 7.05 6.55 -6.85
N GLY A 43 7.94 5.83 -6.17
CA GLY A 43 8.65 6.30 -4.99
C GLY A 43 7.72 6.55 -3.79
N PHE A 44 6.79 5.62 -3.55
CA PHE A 44 5.97 5.66 -2.35
C PHE A 44 6.80 5.34 -1.10
N GLU A 45 6.38 5.92 0.02
CA GLU A 45 6.98 5.67 1.34
C GLU A 45 5.94 5.11 2.34
N PRO A 46 6.36 4.24 3.27
CA PRO A 46 7.69 3.62 3.38
C PRO A 46 7.97 2.63 2.24
N ALA A 47 9.21 2.15 2.07
CA ALA A 47 9.52 1.14 1.06
C ALA A 47 8.56 -0.07 1.14
N TYR A 48 8.29 -0.71 0.01
CA TYR A 48 7.31 -1.80 -0.10
C TYR A 48 7.55 -2.93 0.92
N GLU A 49 8.82 -3.30 1.11
CA GLU A 49 9.27 -4.33 2.05
C GLU A 49 9.08 -3.94 3.53
N ASN A 50 8.93 -2.64 3.79
CA ASN A 50 8.68 -2.11 5.13
C ASN A 50 7.19 -1.88 5.41
N LEU A 51 6.32 -2.06 4.42
CA LEU A 51 4.88 -2.02 4.66
C LEU A 51 4.42 -3.22 5.49
N PRO A 52 3.49 -3.03 6.44
CA PRO A 52 2.87 -4.15 7.13
C PRO A 52 2.11 -5.02 6.11
N HIS A 53 2.07 -6.32 6.33
CA HIS A 53 1.19 -7.21 5.57
C HIS A 53 -0.26 -7.02 6.02
N LYS A 54 -1.22 -7.11 5.10
CA LYS A 54 -2.66 -6.97 5.40
C LYS A 54 -3.09 -7.84 6.57
N ASP A 55 -2.65 -9.09 6.62
CA ASP A 55 -3.00 -10.03 7.70
C ASP A 55 -2.51 -9.57 9.08
N GLN A 56 -1.37 -8.85 9.13
CA GLN A 56 -0.88 -8.29 10.40
C GLN A 56 -1.82 -7.19 10.92
N LEU A 57 -2.45 -6.44 10.02
CA LEU A 57 -3.43 -5.41 10.39
C LEU A 57 -4.78 -5.99 10.77
N GLU A 58 -5.22 -7.06 10.12
CA GLU A 58 -6.47 -7.75 10.45
C GLU A 58 -6.40 -8.42 11.83
N ASN A 59 -5.25 -9.05 12.14
CA ASN A 59 -5.01 -9.64 13.45
C ASN A 59 -4.92 -8.61 14.59
N LEU A 60 -4.59 -7.35 14.29
CA LEU A 60 -4.59 -6.26 15.28
C LEU A 60 -5.98 -5.68 15.59
N ARG A 61 -7.02 -6.03 14.82
CA ARG A 61 -8.37 -5.44 14.94
C ARG A 61 -9.35 -6.25 15.79
N LEU A 62 -8.97 -7.42 16.30
CA LEU A 62 -9.81 -8.22 17.20
C LEU A 62 -9.35 -8.02 18.65
N PRO A 63 -10.05 -7.21 19.49
CA PRO A 63 -10.09 -7.50 20.91
C PRO A 63 -10.96 -8.75 21.12
N ALA A 64 -10.46 -9.66 21.96
CA ALA A 64 -11.24 -10.77 22.52
C ALA A 64 -12.45 -10.28 23.33
#